data_AF-A0A349G8S2-F1
#
_entry.id   AF-A0A349G8S2-F1
#
_cell.length_a   1.000
_cell.length_b   1.000
_cell.length_c   1.000
_cell.angle_alpha   90.00
_cell.angle_beta   90.00
_cell.angle_gamma   90.00
#
_symmetry.space_group_name_H-M   'P 1'
#
loop_
_entity.id
_entity.type
_entity.pdbx_description
1 polymer ?
#
loop_
_entity_poly.entity_id
_entity_poly.type
_entity_poly.pdbx_seq_one_letter_code
_entity_poly.pdbx_strand_id
1 'polypeptide(L)'
;MELKKIVSNVQMICEAIASVVNIDVTIVDRNLIRIGGTGRYKDSLGSVVSIKSAFSYALSEGLGFVIENPGMHQACLECDCKDKCNEHAEMCCPILSDGEVVGVIGLIAFKPSQRRSLIDNQDNLMAFLGRMADLIASKLKEQERIDATEMLAKELEVVIDSMDTGFLAVDTTGQTVRLNRKAKTMLGTVNVKTIQDVFMKQEAERILHARDNIKNHFFKFPSGQTGVYDSALIKIGNEIKGHVITIKPLEEIINTLNDVTLDVVTTEFSDIIGQSQAIRQVKSAAQKVSRSKSTVLILGESGTGKELFARAVHNASKRSEAPFIALNCAAIPDSLLESELFGYEEGAFTGAKRGGKP
;
A
#
# COMPACT_ATOMS: atom_id res chain seq x y z
N MET A 1 -1.04 22.69 -3.85
CA MET A 1 -1.65 23.56 -2.83
C MET A 1 -2.86 24.29 -3.38
N GLU A 2 -4.03 23.65 -3.25
CA GLU A 2 -5.32 24.22 -3.66
C GLU A 2 -6.19 24.52 -2.43
N LEU A 3 -6.51 25.80 -2.20
CA LEU A 3 -7.41 26.20 -1.11
C LEU A 3 -8.81 25.57 -1.22
N LYS A 4 -9.19 25.13 -2.42
CA LYS A 4 -10.44 24.38 -2.66
C LYS A 4 -10.58 23.12 -1.80
N LYS A 5 -9.46 22.52 -1.34
CA LYS A 5 -9.49 21.36 -0.45
C LYS A 5 -10.01 21.67 0.96
N ILE A 6 -10.00 22.94 1.37
CA ILE A 6 -10.36 23.39 2.72
C ILE A 6 -11.41 24.51 2.71
N VAL A 7 -12.33 24.50 1.73
CA VAL A 7 -13.37 25.55 1.54
C VAL A 7 -14.13 25.86 2.82
N SER A 8 -14.57 24.83 3.56
CA SER A 8 -15.33 25.02 4.81
C SER A 8 -14.50 25.73 5.88
N ASN A 9 -13.21 25.38 6.02
CA ASN A 9 -12.31 26.05 6.95
C ASN A 9 -12.04 27.49 6.55
N VAL A 10 -11.81 27.74 5.26
CA VAL A 10 -11.60 29.09 4.71
C VAL A 10 -12.83 29.97 4.96
N GLN A 11 -14.04 29.45 4.75
CA GLN A 11 -15.29 30.18 5.04
C GLN A 11 -15.44 30.52 6.53
N MET A 12 -15.17 29.58 7.44
CA MET A 12 -15.20 29.86 8.89
C MET A 12 -14.18 30.94 9.29
N ILE A 13 -13.01 30.93 8.65
CA ILE A 13 -11.97 31.94 8.87
C ILE A 13 -12.43 33.32 8.35
N CYS A 14 -13.05 33.38 7.17
CA CYS A 14 -13.67 34.62 6.66
C CYS A 14 -14.69 35.19 7.65
N GLU A 15 -15.56 34.35 8.20
CA GLU A 15 -16.58 34.75 9.19
C GLU A 15 -15.95 35.26 10.49
N ALA A 16 -14.91 34.59 10.98
CA ALA A 16 -14.15 35.02 12.15
C ALA A 16 -13.50 36.40 11.92
N ILE A 17 -12.81 36.60 10.79
CA ILE A 17 -12.20 37.89 10.42
C ILE A 17 -13.26 38.98 10.36
N ALA A 18 -14.38 38.71 9.67
CA ALA A 18 -15.45 39.69 9.50
C ALA A 18 -16.09 40.09 10.83
N SER A 19 -16.24 39.15 11.77
CA SER A 19 -16.81 39.41 13.09
C SER A 19 -15.94 40.34 13.95
N VAL A 20 -14.62 40.30 13.78
CA VAL A 20 -13.65 41.11 14.53
C VAL A 20 -13.44 42.47 13.87
N VAL A 21 -13.30 42.49 12.55
CA VAL A 21 -12.93 43.69 11.79
C VAL A 21 -14.16 44.52 11.38
N ASN A 22 -15.35 43.91 11.31
CA ASN A 22 -16.59 44.52 10.84
C ASN A 22 -16.49 45.11 9.40
N ILE A 23 -15.69 44.44 8.56
CA ILE A 23 -15.49 44.72 7.13
C ILE A 23 -15.78 43.43 6.36
N ASP A 24 -16.28 43.56 5.13
CA ASP A 24 -16.55 42.41 4.27
C ASP A 24 -15.22 41.73 3.89
N VAL A 25 -15.17 40.41 4.03
CA VAL A 25 -13.97 39.59 3.82
C VAL A 25 -14.22 38.65 2.66
N THR A 26 -13.22 38.44 1.83
CA THR A 26 -13.26 37.35 0.86
C THR A 26 -11.89 36.73 0.66
N ILE A 27 -11.87 35.45 0.31
CA ILE A 27 -10.64 34.73 -0.01
C ILE A 27 -10.77 34.16 -1.42
N VAL A 28 -9.77 34.44 -2.24
CA VAL A 28 -9.66 33.98 -3.63
C VAL A 28 -8.42 33.11 -3.74
N ASP A 29 -8.53 31.96 -4.39
CA ASP A 29 -7.37 31.07 -4.61
C ASP A 29 -6.49 31.51 -5.77
N ARG A 30 -5.37 30.80 -5.97
CA ARG A 30 -4.45 31.02 -7.10
C ARG A 30 -5.07 30.87 -8.49
N ASN A 31 -6.23 30.19 -8.59
CA ASN A 31 -6.97 30.02 -9.85
C ASN A 31 -8.04 31.11 -10.02
N LEU A 32 -8.00 32.16 -9.20
CA LEU A 32 -8.97 33.25 -9.17
C LEU A 32 -10.38 32.77 -8.84
N ILE A 33 -10.53 31.64 -8.14
CA ILE A 33 -11.83 31.15 -7.67
C ILE A 33 -12.06 31.65 -6.25
N ARG A 34 -13.23 32.22 -6.00
CA ARG A 34 -13.63 32.64 -4.66
C ARG A 34 -13.92 31.42 -3.78
N ILE A 35 -13.12 31.23 -2.74
CA ILE A 35 -13.20 30.09 -1.80
C ILE A 35 -13.92 30.47 -0.50
N GLY A 36 -13.93 31.75 -0.14
CA GLY A 36 -14.61 32.23 1.07
C GLY A 36 -15.16 33.64 0.90
N GLY A 37 -16.24 33.98 1.60
CA GLY A 37 -16.87 35.29 1.49
C GLY A 37 -17.83 35.62 2.63
N THR A 38 -17.80 36.87 3.10
CA THR A 38 -18.79 37.44 4.03
C THR A 38 -19.48 38.66 3.41
N GLY A 39 -20.47 39.20 4.11
CA GLY A 39 -21.23 40.36 3.65
C GLY A 39 -21.77 40.18 2.23
N ARG A 40 -21.38 41.09 1.31
CA ARG A 40 -21.79 41.06 -0.10
C ARG A 40 -21.30 39.85 -0.88
N TYR A 41 -20.34 39.09 -0.36
CA TYR A 41 -19.72 37.97 -1.06
C TYR A 41 -20.17 36.58 -0.57
N LYS A 42 -21.11 36.51 0.37
CA LYS A 42 -21.63 35.24 0.90
C LYS A 42 -22.15 34.31 -0.20
N ASP A 43 -22.87 34.86 -1.17
CA ASP A 43 -23.49 34.10 -2.26
C ASP A 43 -22.59 33.96 -3.50
N SER A 44 -21.33 34.41 -3.41
CA SER A 44 -20.38 34.41 -4.53
C SER A 44 -19.34 33.28 -4.46
N LEU A 45 -19.52 32.31 -3.57
CA LEU A 45 -18.61 31.16 -3.46
C LEU A 45 -18.55 30.36 -4.76
N GLY A 46 -17.34 30.00 -5.20
CA GLY A 46 -17.10 29.31 -6.47
C GLY A 46 -17.11 30.21 -7.70
N SER A 47 -17.40 31.51 -7.56
CA SER A 47 -17.30 32.45 -8.68
C SER A 47 -15.84 32.66 -9.12
N VAL A 48 -15.65 32.88 -10.42
CA VAL A 48 -14.36 33.25 -10.99
C VAL A 48 -14.21 34.78 -10.93
N VAL A 49 -13.10 35.22 -10.37
CA VAL A 49 -12.69 36.62 -10.29
C VAL A 49 -11.90 36.96 -11.55
N SER A 50 -12.03 38.19 -12.04
CA SER A 50 -11.29 38.63 -13.22
C SER A 50 -9.77 38.54 -13.00
N ILE A 51 -9.04 38.16 -14.05
CA ILE A 51 -7.57 38.21 -14.12
C ILE A 51 -7.03 39.64 -14.10
N LYS A 52 -7.89 40.62 -14.36
CA LYS A 52 -7.62 42.05 -14.22
C LYS A 52 -8.32 42.56 -12.97
N SER A 53 -7.80 42.16 -11.81
CA SER A 53 -8.33 42.53 -10.50
C SER A 53 -7.23 42.73 -9.47
N ALA A 54 -7.57 43.35 -8.34
CA ALA A 54 -6.65 43.50 -7.20
C ALA A 54 -6.14 42.15 -6.67
N PHE A 55 -6.98 41.12 -6.68
CA PHE A 55 -6.59 39.76 -6.33
C PHE A 55 -5.54 39.19 -7.27
N SER A 56 -5.70 39.36 -8.59
CA SER A 56 -4.70 38.90 -9.55
C SER A 56 -3.37 39.63 -9.39
N TYR A 57 -3.41 40.93 -9.09
CA TYR A 57 -2.22 41.72 -8.79
C TYR A 57 -1.52 41.25 -7.50
N ALA A 58 -2.29 40.98 -6.43
CA ALA A 58 -1.75 40.41 -5.19
C ALA A 58 -1.11 39.02 -5.38
N LEU A 59 -1.71 38.18 -6.23
CA LEU A 59 -1.15 36.88 -6.59
C LEU A 59 0.19 37.01 -7.34
N SER A 60 0.33 38.01 -8.23
CA SER A 60 1.57 38.20 -9.00
C SER A 60 2.69 38.84 -8.20
N GLU A 61 2.39 39.83 -7.36
CA GLU A 61 3.39 40.54 -6.56
C GLU A 61 3.84 39.74 -5.32
N GLY A 62 2.95 38.92 -4.76
CA GLY A 62 3.23 38.14 -3.55
C GLY A 62 3.43 38.98 -2.29
N LEU A 63 3.04 40.26 -2.32
CA LEU A 63 3.13 41.19 -1.20
C LEU A 63 1.75 41.76 -0.85
N GLY A 64 1.54 42.04 0.43
CA GLY A 64 0.32 42.69 0.91
C GLY A 64 0.32 44.19 0.63
N PHE A 65 -0.84 44.74 0.26
CA PHE A 65 -0.99 46.18 -0.03
C PHE A 65 -2.41 46.67 0.27
N VAL A 66 -2.54 48.00 0.31
CA VAL A 66 -3.80 48.70 0.58
C VAL A 66 -4.13 49.64 -0.59
N ILE A 67 -5.35 49.54 -1.10
CA ILE A 67 -5.94 50.44 -2.07
C ILE A 67 -6.75 51.49 -1.30
N GLU A 68 -6.14 52.64 -1.00
CA GLU A 68 -6.84 53.71 -0.26
C GLU A 68 -7.86 54.47 -1.10
N ASN A 69 -7.58 54.58 -2.40
CA ASN A 69 -8.37 55.32 -3.37
C ASN A 69 -8.55 54.45 -4.64
N PRO A 70 -9.62 53.64 -4.69
CA PRO A 70 -9.93 52.81 -5.86
C PRO A 70 -9.94 53.62 -7.15
N GLY A 71 -9.39 53.04 -8.23
CA GLY A 71 -9.21 53.69 -9.53
C GLY A 71 -7.88 54.43 -9.71
N MET A 72 -7.16 54.75 -8.62
CA MET A 72 -5.84 55.42 -8.67
C MET A 72 -4.66 54.47 -8.39
N HIS A 73 -4.88 53.39 -7.64
CA HIS A 73 -3.84 52.41 -7.34
C HIS A 73 -3.44 51.60 -8.58
N GLN A 74 -2.19 51.12 -8.65
CA GLN A 74 -1.67 50.34 -9.78
C GLN A 74 -2.53 49.10 -10.10
N ALA A 75 -2.95 48.39 -9.05
CA ALA A 75 -3.88 47.25 -9.15
C ALA A 75 -5.26 47.62 -9.76
N CYS A 76 -5.66 48.89 -9.73
CA CYS A 76 -6.93 49.37 -10.30
C CYS A 76 -6.80 49.88 -11.74
N LEU A 77 -5.59 50.20 -12.21
CA LEU A 77 -5.41 50.91 -13.48
C LEU A 77 -5.94 50.11 -14.68
N GLU A 78 -5.68 48.80 -14.65
CA GLU A 78 -6.13 47.84 -15.66
C GLU A 78 -7.32 46.99 -15.20
N CYS A 79 -7.90 47.28 -14.04
CA CYS A 79 -8.97 46.47 -13.46
C CYS A 79 -10.25 46.52 -14.31
N ASP A 80 -10.84 45.35 -14.61
CA ASP A 80 -12.08 45.26 -15.39
C ASP A 80 -13.27 45.95 -14.69
N CYS A 81 -13.18 46.12 -13.37
CA CYS A 81 -14.20 46.76 -12.55
C CYS A 81 -14.02 48.29 -12.44
N LYS A 82 -12.98 48.90 -13.02
CA LYS A 82 -12.58 50.30 -12.76
C LYS A 82 -13.74 51.30 -12.85
N ASP A 83 -14.54 51.22 -13.91
CA ASP A 83 -15.63 52.19 -14.17
C ASP A 83 -16.93 51.88 -13.39
N LYS A 84 -17.00 50.74 -12.71
CA LYS A 84 -18.18 50.24 -11.99
C LYS A 84 -17.87 49.89 -10.53
N CYS A 85 -16.67 50.19 -10.06
CA CYS A 85 -16.20 49.86 -8.72
C CYS A 85 -16.98 50.70 -7.71
N ASN A 86 -17.58 50.02 -6.73
CA ASN A 86 -18.33 50.65 -5.64
C ASN A 86 -17.61 50.50 -4.29
N GLU A 87 -16.33 50.17 -4.34
CA GLU A 87 -15.47 50.02 -3.17
C GLU A 87 -14.91 51.38 -2.77
N HIS A 88 -14.77 51.59 -1.47
CA HIS A 88 -14.19 52.79 -0.89
C HIS A 88 -12.71 52.60 -0.53
N ALA A 89 -12.32 51.37 -0.19
CA ALA A 89 -10.94 50.93 0.01
C ALA A 89 -10.90 49.40 0.00
N GLU A 90 -9.74 48.84 -0.31
CA GLU A 90 -9.47 47.40 -0.27
C GLU A 90 -8.11 47.14 0.36
N MET A 91 -7.98 46.05 1.10
CA MET A 91 -6.69 45.55 1.59
C MET A 91 -6.53 44.10 1.14
N CYS A 92 -5.43 43.84 0.45
CA CYS A 92 -5.08 42.50 -0.04
C CYS A 92 -3.92 41.94 0.77
N CYS A 93 -4.10 40.76 1.33
CA CYS A 93 -3.06 40.01 2.04
C CYS A 93 -2.86 38.66 1.35
N PRO A 94 -1.68 38.38 0.76
CA PRO A 94 -1.39 37.07 0.17
C PRO A 94 -1.34 35.99 1.25
N ILE A 95 -1.74 34.78 0.87
CA ILE A 95 -1.59 33.57 1.67
C ILE A 95 -0.40 32.82 1.10
N LEU A 96 0.70 32.74 1.86
CA LEU A 96 1.91 32.07 1.44
C LEU A 96 2.00 30.67 2.05
N SER A 97 2.39 29.69 1.24
CA SER A 97 2.71 28.35 1.72
C SER A 97 3.89 27.81 0.92
N ASP A 98 4.94 27.39 1.65
CA ASP A 98 6.19 26.87 1.08
C ASP A 98 6.82 27.78 -0.01
N GLY A 99 6.70 29.10 0.17
CA GLY A 99 7.26 30.11 -0.74
C GLY A 99 6.37 30.48 -1.93
N GLU A 100 5.21 29.84 -2.09
CA GLU A 100 4.24 30.16 -3.13
C GLU A 100 3.00 30.87 -2.58
N VAL A 101 2.42 31.76 -3.37
CA VAL A 101 1.10 32.33 -3.07
C VAL A 101 0.02 31.31 -3.43
N VAL A 102 -0.77 30.87 -2.44
CA VAL A 102 -1.85 29.88 -2.62
C VAL A 102 -3.23 30.53 -2.75
N GLY A 103 -3.33 31.80 -2.37
CA GLY A 103 -4.53 32.63 -2.49
C GLY A 103 -4.31 34.00 -1.86
N VAL A 104 -5.37 34.80 -1.79
CA VAL A 104 -5.35 36.18 -1.28
C VAL A 104 -6.58 36.39 -0.41
N ILE A 105 -6.39 36.99 0.76
CA ILE A 105 -7.44 37.53 1.62
C ILE A 105 -7.67 38.99 1.21
N GLY A 106 -8.91 39.34 0.90
CA GLY A 106 -9.36 40.71 0.67
C GLY A 106 -10.25 41.19 1.82
N LEU A 107 -9.94 42.37 2.37
CA LEU A 107 -10.89 43.16 3.16
C LEU A 107 -11.41 44.31 2.30
N ILE A 108 -12.72 44.39 2.12
CA ILE A 108 -13.34 45.32 1.17
C ILE A 108 -14.29 46.25 1.93
N ALA A 109 -14.00 47.54 1.88
CA ALA A 109 -14.84 48.58 2.45
C ALA A 109 -15.87 49.07 1.42
N PHE A 110 -17.16 48.84 1.69
CA PHE A 110 -18.27 49.34 0.86
C PHE A 110 -18.95 50.58 1.44
N LYS A 111 -18.47 51.07 2.59
CA LYS A 111 -19.00 52.24 3.28
C LYS A 111 -17.87 53.19 3.69
N PRO A 112 -18.11 54.51 3.77
CA PRO A 112 -17.12 55.46 4.27
C PRO A 112 -16.59 55.16 5.68
N SER A 113 -17.43 54.60 6.56
CA SER A 113 -17.03 54.19 7.90
C SER A 113 -16.05 53.02 7.89
N GLN A 114 -16.29 52.02 7.03
CA GLN A 114 -15.37 50.88 6.84
C GLN A 114 -14.03 51.35 6.26
N ARG A 115 -14.05 52.28 5.29
CA ARG A 115 -12.82 52.88 4.74
C ARG A 115 -11.99 53.52 5.84
N ARG A 116 -12.60 54.38 6.66
CA ARG A 116 -11.90 55.05 7.76
C ARG A 116 -11.28 54.01 8.73
N SER A 117 -12.05 52.99 9.10
CA SER A 117 -11.55 51.90 9.97
C SER A 117 -10.38 51.13 9.37
N LEU A 118 -10.39 50.90 8.05
CA LEU A 118 -9.34 50.17 7.34
C LEU A 118 -8.05 50.99 7.27
N ILE A 119 -8.15 52.28 6.90
CA ILE A 119 -6.99 53.17 6.75
C ILE A 119 -6.37 53.52 8.10
N ASP A 120 -7.19 53.89 9.09
CA ASP A 120 -6.71 54.31 10.41
C ASP A 120 -6.00 53.16 11.15
N ASN A 121 -6.31 51.90 10.82
CA ASN A 121 -5.73 50.71 11.47
C ASN A 121 -4.97 49.79 10.51
N GLN A 122 -4.50 50.30 9.38
CA GLN A 122 -3.98 49.45 8.29
C GLN A 122 -2.85 48.51 8.71
N ASP A 123 -1.90 48.98 9.52
CA ASP A 123 -0.75 48.17 9.94
C ASP A 123 -1.18 47.02 10.85
N ASN A 124 -2.10 47.30 11.80
CA ASN A 124 -2.64 46.30 12.71
C ASN A 124 -3.48 45.26 11.97
N LEU A 125 -4.28 45.71 10.99
CA LEU A 125 -5.10 44.82 10.16
C LEU A 125 -4.23 43.95 9.25
N MET A 126 -3.20 44.51 8.62
CA MET A 126 -2.24 43.72 7.82
C MET A 126 -1.53 42.67 8.68
N ALA A 127 -1.06 43.04 9.87
CA ALA A 127 -0.44 42.10 10.80
C ALA A 127 -1.42 41.00 11.25
N PHE A 128 -2.68 41.36 11.49
CA PHE A 128 -3.75 40.40 11.82
C PHE A 128 -4.04 39.46 10.65
N LEU A 129 -4.25 39.98 9.45
CA LEU A 129 -4.48 39.18 8.24
C LEU A 129 -3.31 38.25 7.93
N GLY A 130 -2.07 38.69 8.15
CA GLY A 130 -0.88 37.85 8.02
C GLY A 130 -0.96 36.61 8.92
N ARG A 131 -1.36 36.78 10.19
CA ARG A 131 -1.57 35.63 11.10
C ARG A 131 -2.71 34.71 10.65
N MET A 132 -3.77 35.27 10.08
CA MET A 132 -4.87 34.47 9.53
C MET A 132 -4.45 33.72 8.27
N ALA A 133 -3.65 34.34 7.42
CA ALA A 133 -3.04 33.73 6.24
C ALA A 133 -2.14 32.56 6.64
N ASP A 134 -1.27 32.72 7.65
CA ASP A 134 -0.44 31.64 8.19
C ASP A 134 -1.28 30.47 8.73
N LEU A 135 -2.41 30.77 9.37
CA LEU A 135 -3.34 29.76 9.88
C LEU A 135 -4.03 28.99 8.73
N ILE A 136 -4.45 29.68 7.67
CA ILE A 136 -5.00 29.05 6.47
C ILE A 136 -3.95 28.17 5.78
N ALA A 137 -2.74 28.69 5.59
CA ALA A 137 -1.64 27.96 4.98
C ALA A 137 -1.27 26.70 5.77
N SER A 138 -1.22 26.82 7.10
CA SER A 138 -0.97 25.68 8.00
C SER A 138 -2.07 24.63 7.88
N LYS A 139 -3.34 25.05 7.82
CA LYS A 139 -4.47 24.13 7.67
C LYS A 139 -4.46 23.42 6.31
N LEU A 140 -4.11 24.15 5.24
CA LEU A 140 -3.99 23.56 3.90
C LEU A 140 -2.90 22.49 3.87
N LYS A 141 -1.73 22.78 4.45
CA LYS A 141 -0.61 21.84 4.53
C LYS A 141 -0.94 20.61 5.37
N GLU A 142 -1.68 20.78 6.46
CA GLU A 142 -2.22 19.66 7.24
C GLU A 142 -3.12 18.77 6.39
N GLN A 143 -4.05 19.36 5.63
CA GLN A 143 -4.96 18.60 4.76
C GLN A 143 -4.20 17.83 3.67
N GLU A 144 -3.20 18.44 3.04
CA GLU A 144 -2.40 17.75 2.02
C GLU A 144 -1.58 16.58 2.60
N ARG A 145 -1.10 16.70 3.85
CA ARG A 145 -0.41 15.58 4.52
C ARG A 145 -1.35 14.42 4.81
N ILE A 146 -2.59 14.71 5.18
CA ILE A 146 -3.63 13.69 5.38
C ILE A 146 -3.89 12.98 4.05
N ASP A 147 -4.17 13.74 2.98
CA ASP A 147 -4.42 13.18 1.65
C ASP A 147 -3.24 12.30 1.16
N ALA A 148 -2.00 12.77 1.33
CA ALA A 148 -0.81 12.02 0.93
C ALA A 148 -0.61 10.73 1.73
N THR A 149 -0.91 10.77 3.03
CA THR A 149 -0.84 9.59 3.91
C THR A 149 -1.90 8.56 3.53
N GLU A 150 -3.12 9.00 3.24
CA GLU A 150 -4.20 8.11 2.77
C GLU A 150 -3.87 7.50 1.41
N MET A 151 -3.29 8.28 0.49
CA MET A 151 -2.87 7.78 -0.82
C MET A 151 -1.79 6.71 -0.68
N LEU A 152 -0.76 6.96 0.12
CA LEU A 152 0.30 5.97 0.40
C LEU A 152 -0.28 4.71 1.06
N ALA A 153 -1.21 4.85 2.01
CA ALA A 153 -1.84 3.71 2.67
C ALA A 153 -2.65 2.83 1.69
N LYS A 154 -3.34 3.46 0.72
CA LYS A 154 -4.07 2.78 -0.35
C LYS A 154 -3.13 2.12 -1.37
N GLU A 155 -2.03 2.79 -1.74
CA GLU A 155 -1.00 2.19 -2.59
C GLU A 155 -0.44 0.92 -1.96
N LEU A 156 -0.08 0.98 -0.68
CA LEU A 156 0.36 -0.21 0.07
C LEU A 156 -0.71 -1.30 0.13
N GLU A 157 -2.00 -0.93 0.22
CA GLU A 157 -3.11 -1.90 0.16
C GLU A 157 -3.11 -2.67 -1.16
N VAL A 158 -3.09 -1.95 -2.27
CA VAL A 158 -3.12 -2.54 -3.61
C VAL A 158 -1.89 -3.41 -3.84
N VAL A 159 -0.71 -2.95 -3.43
CA VAL A 159 0.53 -3.73 -3.51
C VAL A 159 0.39 -5.04 -2.72
N ILE A 160 -0.03 -4.97 -1.46
CA ILE A 160 -0.20 -6.15 -0.58
C ILE A 160 -1.27 -7.11 -1.12
N ASP A 161 -2.38 -6.60 -1.67
CA ASP A 161 -3.46 -7.42 -2.23
C ASP A 161 -3.12 -8.02 -3.59
N SER A 162 -2.20 -7.42 -4.34
CA SER A 162 -1.69 -7.96 -5.61
C SER A 162 -0.69 -9.10 -5.43
N MET A 163 -0.19 -9.32 -4.21
CA MET A 163 0.75 -10.40 -3.93
C MET A 163 0.07 -11.77 -3.98
N ASP A 164 0.70 -12.73 -4.65
CA ASP A 164 0.29 -14.14 -4.64
C ASP A 164 0.59 -14.87 -3.31
N THR A 165 1.04 -14.12 -2.30
CA THR A 165 1.37 -14.63 -0.96
C THR A 165 0.31 -14.20 0.03
N GLY A 166 -0.08 -15.07 0.97
CA GLY A 166 -0.93 -14.65 2.07
C GLY A 166 -0.16 -13.72 2.99
N PHE A 167 -0.71 -12.54 3.28
CA PHE A 167 -0.10 -11.53 4.15
C PHE A 167 -1.00 -11.24 5.35
N LEU A 168 -0.42 -11.31 6.54
CA LEU A 168 -1.06 -11.03 7.82
C LEU A 168 -0.13 -10.13 8.65
N ALA A 169 -0.61 -8.99 9.12
CA ALA A 169 0.09 -8.17 10.09
C ALA A 169 -0.64 -8.22 11.44
N VAL A 170 0.11 -8.41 12.52
CA VAL A 170 -0.42 -8.45 13.89
C VAL A 170 0.37 -7.51 14.80
N ASP A 171 -0.28 -6.97 15.83
CA ASP A 171 0.38 -6.18 16.87
C ASP A 171 1.12 -7.07 17.90
N THR A 172 1.72 -6.45 18.92
CA THR A 172 2.42 -7.18 20.00
C THR A 172 1.53 -8.05 20.87
N THR A 173 0.21 -7.86 20.83
CA THR A 173 -0.77 -8.67 21.55
C THR A 173 -1.30 -9.83 20.70
N GLY A 174 -0.93 -9.87 19.43
CA GLY A 174 -1.40 -10.84 18.46
C GLY A 174 -2.76 -10.51 17.84
N GLN A 175 -3.24 -9.26 17.98
CA GLN A 175 -4.43 -8.81 17.27
C GLN A 175 -4.09 -8.49 15.82
N THR A 176 -4.96 -8.92 14.90
CA THR A 176 -4.79 -8.67 13.47
C THR A 176 -4.96 -7.18 13.17
N VAL A 177 -3.89 -6.58 12.65
CA VAL A 177 -3.88 -5.20 12.13
C VAL A 177 -4.25 -5.18 10.65
N ARG A 178 -3.78 -6.17 9.87
CA ARG A 178 -4.06 -6.24 8.42
C ARG A 178 -4.06 -7.66 7.90
N LEU A 179 -4.88 -7.91 6.89
CA LEU A 179 -4.97 -9.20 6.20
C LEU A 179 -5.29 -8.98 4.72
N ASN A 180 -4.44 -9.49 3.82
CA ASN A 180 -4.65 -9.35 2.38
C ASN A 180 -5.67 -10.35 1.83
N ARG A 181 -6.12 -10.11 0.59
CA ARG A 181 -7.10 -10.98 -0.09
C ARG A 181 -6.63 -12.42 -0.21
N LYS A 182 -5.37 -12.66 -0.59
CA LYS A 182 -4.83 -14.01 -0.77
C LYS A 182 -4.85 -14.81 0.54
N ALA A 183 -4.49 -14.18 1.67
CA ALA A 183 -4.55 -14.82 2.98
C ALA A 183 -5.99 -15.22 3.36
N LYS A 184 -6.98 -14.34 3.11
CA LYS A 184 -8.40 -14.66 3.34
C LYS A 184 -8.83 -15.91 2.56
N THR A 185 -8.42 -16.01 1.29
CA THR A 185 -8.68 -17.17 0.45
C THR A 185 -7.99 -18.43 0.97
N MET A 186 -6.70 -18.35 1.32
CA MET A 186 -5.94 -19.48 1.86
C MET A 186 -6.49 -19.99 3.20
N LEU A 187 -6.97 -19.09 4.06
CA LEU A 187 -7.52 -19.41 5.38
C LEU A 187 -9.00 -19.84 5.33
N GLY A 188 -9.69 -19.62 4.20
CA GLY A 188 -11.12 -19.91 4.05
C GLY A 188 -12.03 -19.02 4.91
N THR A 189 -11.52 -17.92 5.46
CA THR A 189 -12.28 -16.99 6.30
C THR A 189 -11.80 -15.56 6.13
N VAL A 190 -12.73 -14.61 6.27
CA VAL A 190 -12.44 -13.17 6.28
C VAL A 190 -12.28 -12.60 7.69
N ASN A 191 -12.65 -13.36 8.72
CA ASN A 191 -12.73 -12.89 10.10
C ASN A 191 -11.60 -13.47 10.95
N VAL A 192 -10.38 -13.03 10.68
CA VAL A 192 -9.18 -13.37 11.45
C VAL A 192 -8.91 -12.21 12.41
N LYS A 193 -9.34 -12.34 13.67
CA LYS A 193 -9.20 -11.28 14.68
C LYS A 193 -7.86 -11.37 15.39
N THR A 194 -7.35 -12.58 15.55
CA THR A 194 -6.10 -12.83 16.26
C THR A 194 -5.21 -13.80 15.50
N ILE A 195 -3.92 -13.78 15.81
CA ILE A 195 -2.94 -14.74 15.29
C ILE A 195 -3.34 -16.21 15.58
N GLN A 196 -4.09 -16.45 16.66
CA GLN A 196 -4.53 -17.80 17.05
C GLN A 196 -5.66 -18.35 16.18
N ASP A 197 -6.33 -17.49 15.39
CA ASP A 197 -7.30 -17.94 14.39
C ASP A 197 -6.60 -18.61 13.19
N VAL A 198 -5.28 -18.40 13.05
CA VAL A 198 -4.44 -18.94 11.97
C VAL A 198 -3.47 -20.00 12.45
N PHE A 199 -2.80 -19.74 13.58
CA PHE A 199 -1.75 -20.58 14.12
C PHE A 199 -2.18 -21.26 15.41
N MET A 200 -1.74 -22.50 15.62
CA MET A 200 -1.87 -23.15 16.92
C MET A 200 -1.15 -22.33 17.99
N LYS A 201 -1.63 -22.42 19.24
CA LYS A 201 -1.14 -21.61 20.37
C LYS A 201 0.40 -21.58 20.49
N GLN A 202 1.07 -22.71 20.33
CA GLN A 202 2.53 -22.80 20.42
C GLN A 202 3.24 -22.00 19.32
N GLU A 203 2.76 -22.09 18.07
CA GLU A 203 3.31 -21.33 16.94
C GLU A 203 3.01 -19.82 17.08
N ALA A 204 1.80 -19.47 17.53
CA ALA A 204 1.43 -18.09 17.81
C ALA A 204 2.33 -17.46 18.88
N GLU A 205 2.54 -18.14 20.01
CA GLU A 205 3.44 -17.68 21.09
C GLU A 205 4.88 -17.56 20.61
N ARG A 206 5.35 -18.51 19.79
CA ARG A 206 6.68 -18.44 19.18
C ARG A 206 6.85 -17.18 18.35
N ILE A 207 5.86 -16.85 17.51
CA ILE A 207 5.90 -15.64 16.68
C ILE A 207 5.92 -14.40 17.59
N LEU A 208 4.98 -14.27 18.52
CA LEU A 208 4.85 -13.08 19.38
C LEU A 208 6.05 -12.83 20.30
N HIS A 209 6.77 -13.88 20.70
CA HIS A 209 7.96 -13.76 21.54
C HIS A 209 9.27 -13.70 20.74
N ALA A 210 9.22 -13.77 19.41
CA ALA A 210 10.41 -13.72 18.58
C ALA A 210 11.11 -12.35 18.68
N ARG A 211 12.42 -12.38 18.90
CA ARG A 211 13.29 -11.18 18.91
C ARG A 211 13.98 -10.94 17.57
N ASP A 212 13.94 -11.93 16.69
CA ASP A 212 14.46 -11.91 15.32
C ASP A 212 13.43 -12.44 14.33
N ASN A 213 13.71 -12.26 13.04
CA ASN A 213 12.84 -12.74 11.97
C ASN A 213 12.83 -14.28 11.94
N ILE A 214 11.65 -14.87 11.76
CA ILE A 214 11.45 -16.31 11.55
C ILE A 214 11.34 -16.55 10.04
N LYS A 215 11.99 -17.60 9.53
CA LYS A 215 11.92 -17.98 8.12
C LYS A 215 11.65 -19.47 7.92
N ASN A 216 10.93 -19.79 6.85
CA ASN A 216 10.68 -21.12 6.32
C ASN A 216 10.12 -22.11 7.35
N HIS A 217 9.25 -21.64 8.24
CA HIS A 217 8.70 -22.51 9.27
C HIS A 217 7.41 -23.18 8.79
N PHE A 218 7.30 -24.48 9.05
CA PHE A 218 6.12 -25.24 8.65
C PHE A 218 4.99 -25.06 9.66
N PHE A 219 3.77 -25.00 9.16
CA PHE A 219 2.56 -25.02 9.98
C PHE A 219 1.43 -25.74 9.25
N LYS A 220 0.32 -25.96 9.97
CA LYS A 220 -0.92 -26.49 9.39
C LYS A 220 -1.93 -25.36 9.30
N PHE A 221 -2.47 -25.14 8.10
CA PHE A 221 -3.62 -24.27 7.91
C PHE A 221 -4.84 -24.82 8.67
N PRO A 222 -5.84 -23.98 8.99
CA PRO A 222 -7.10 -24.44 9.58
C PRO A 222 -7.81 -25.53 8.76
N SER A 223 -7.59 -25.57 7.44
CA SER A 223 -8.07 -26.62 6.52
C SER A 223 -7.36 -27.97 6.66
N GLY A 224 -6.24 -28.04 7.38
CA GLY A 224 -5.37 -29.22 7.51
C GLY A 224 -4.24 -29.32 6.49
N GLN A 225 -4.21 -28.44 5.47
CA GLN A 225 -3.12 -28.38 4.49
C GLN A 225 -1.82 -27.89 5.16
N THR A 226 -0.67 -28.39 4.71
CA THR A 226 0.64 -27.91 5.16
C THR A 226 0.99 -26.59 4.48
N GLY A 227 1.40 -25.62 5.29
CA GLY A 227 1.90 -24.33 4.83
C GLY A 227 3.30 -24.04 5.34
N VAL A 228 3.90 -23.02 4.75
CA VAL A 228 5.14 -22.41 5.20
C VAL A 228 4.83 -20.96 5.56
N TYR A 229 5.44 -20.46 6.63
CA TYR A 229 5.38 -19.06 7.00
C TYR A 229 6.76 -18.46 7.27
N ASP A 230 6.85 -17.16 7.00
CA ASP A 230 7.90 -16.28 7.48
C ASP A 230 7.27 -15.23 8.40
N SER A 231 8.03 -14.77 9.39
CA SER A 231 7.63 -13.65 10.26
C SER A 231 8.75 -12.62 10.31
N ALA A 232 8.45 -11.40 9.92
CA ALA A 232 9.31 -10.23 10.03
C ALA A 232 8.80 -9.29 11.12
N LEU A 233 9.72 -8.72 11.89
CA LEU A 233 9.39 -7.80 12.98
C LEU A 233 9.06 -6.39 12.47
N ILE A 234 7.97 -5.82 12.98
CA ILE A 234 7.68 -4.39 12.82
C ILE A 234 8.41 -3.65 13.94
N LYS A 235 9.44 -2.87 13.61
CA LYS A 235 10.24 -2.09 14.58
C LYS A 235 10.06 -0.59 14.35
N ILE A 236 9.80 0.16 15.41
CA ILE A 236 9.85 1.62 15.42
C ILE A 236 10.91 2.02 16.44
N GLY A 237 12.05 2.56 15.96
CA GLY A 237 13.24 2.69 16.78
C GLY A 237 13.73 1.32 17.28
N ASN A 238 13.94 1.18 18.59
CA ASN A 238 14.34 -0.08 19.22
C ASN A 238 13.16 -0.92 19.75
N GLU A 239 11.92 -0.47 19.55
CA GLU A 239 10.74 -1.14 20.08
C GLU A 239 10.07 -1.98 19.00
N ILE A 240 9.73 -3.23 19.34
CA ILE A 240 8.93 -4.11 18.50
C ILE A 240 7.47 -3.71 18.66
N LYS A 241 6.79 -3.42 17.55
CA LYS A 241 5.37 -3.04 17.49
C LYS A 241 4.46 -4.15 16.96
N GLY A 242 5.03 -5.25 16.47
CA GLY A 242 4.27 -6.37 15.95
C GLY A 242 5.05 -7.19 14.94
N HIS A 243 4.31 -7.98 14.16
CA HIS A 243 4.86 -8.91 13.18
C HIS A 243 4.11 -8.80 11.86
N VAL A 244 4.86 -8.86 10.76
CA VAL A 244 4.35 -9.16 9.44
C VAL A 244 4.63 -10.62 9.15
N ILE A 245 3.57 -11.38 8.87
CA ILE A 245 3.61 -12.82 8.65
C ILE A 245 3.17 -13.07 7.23
N THR A 246 4.01 -13.78 6.47
CA THR A 246 3.66 -14.23 5.12
C THR A 246 3.45 -15.73 5.13
N ILE A 247 2.37 -16.20 4.54
CA ILE A 247 1.99 -17.61 4.49
C ILE A 247 1.83 -18.08 3.04
N LYS A 248 2.29 -19.30 2.76
CA LYS A 248 2.13 -19.98 1.47
C LYS A 248 1.78 -21.45 1.67
N PRO A 249 0.87 -22.03 0.88
CA PRO A 249 0.71 -23.48 0.77
C PRO A 249 2.02 -24.12 0.29
N LEU A 250 2.40 -25.24 0.89
CA LEU A 250 3.60 -25.98 0.48
C LEU A 250 3.49 -26.46 -0.98
N GLU A 251 2.27 -26.82 -1.40
CA GLU A 251 1.98 -27.24 -2.78
C GLU A 251 2.27 -26.14 -3.81
N GLU A 252 1.91 -24.88 -3.54
CA GLU A 252 2.22 -23.75 -4.44
C GLU A 252 3.74 -23.56 -4.57
N ILE A 253 4.50 -23.76 -3.48
CA ILE A 253 5.97 -23.67 -3.50
C ILE A 253 6.55 -24.79 -4.39
N ILE A 254 6.07 -26.02 -4.23
CA ILE A 254 6.51 -27.18 -5.03
C ILE A 254 6.16 -26.99 -6.51
N ASN A 255 4.95 -26.50 -6.81
CA ASN A 255 4.53 -26.24 -8.19
C ASN A 255 5.34 -25.12 -8.84
N THR A 256 5.66 -24.04 -8.10
CA THR A 256 6.54 -22.97 -8.61
C THR A 256 7.95 -23.51 -8.90
N LEU A 257 8.47 -24.42 -8.05
CA LEU A 257 9.74 -25.08 -8.32
C LEU A 257 9.68 -25.94 -9.58
N ASN A 258 8.55 -26.61 -9.83
CA ASN A 258 8.32 -27.39 -11.04
C ASN A 258 8.25 -26.49 -12.29
N ASP A 259 7.58 -25.33 -12.22
CA ASP A 259 7.48 -24.38 -13.35
C ASP A 259 8.84 -23.77 -13.72
N VAL A 260 9.69 -23.48 -12.73
CA VAL A 260 11.06 -22.97 -12.96
C VAL A 260 12.02 -24.08 -13.39
N THR A 261 11.77 -25.34 -13.00
CA THR A 261 12.61 -26.49 -13.42
C THR A 261 12.16 -27.12 -14.74
N LEU A 262 10.98 -26.78 -15.27
CA LEU A 262 10.51 -27.20 -16.59
C LEU A 262 11.39 -26.67 -17.74
N ASP A 263 12.14 -25.58 -17.53
CA ASP A 263 13.12 -25.07 -18.52
C ASP A 263 14.51 -25.73 -18.42
N VAL A 264 14.74 -26.69 -17.51
CA VAL A 264 16.06 -27.28 -17.30
C VAL A 264 16.06 -28.80 -17.53
N VAL A 265 16.24 -29.14 -18.81
CA VAL A 265 16.64 -30.45 -19.38
C VAL A 265 15.54 -31.51 -19.47
N THR A 266 14.84 -31.55 -20.61
CA THR A 266 14.18 -32.76 -21.11
C THR A 266 15.25 -33.82 -21.38
N THR A 267 15.56 -34.67 -20.40
CA THR A 267 16.47 -35.80 -20.59
C THR A 267 15.78 -36.88 -21.41
N GLU A 268 16.25 -37.14 -22.62
CA GLU A 268 15.83 -38.25 -23.47
C GLU A 268 16.76 -39.47 -23.31
N PHE A 269 16.35 -40.63 -23.81
CA PHE A 269 17.23 -41.81 -23.85
C PHE A 269 18.47 -41.61 -24.73
N SER A 270 18.42 -40.66 -25.68
CA SER A 270 19.53 -40.20 -26.51
C SER A 270 20.63 -39.51 -25.69
N ASP A 271 20.26 -38.79 -24.63
CA ASP A 271 21.19 -38.03 -23.78
C ASP A 271 22.01 -38.90 -22.82
N ILE A 272 21.58 -40.14 -22.59
CA ILE A 272 22.33 -41.10 -21.75
C ILE A 272 23.56 -41.60 -22.53
N ILE A 273 24.75 -41.09 -22.23
CA ILE A 273 25.97 -41.47 -22.96
C ILE A 273 26.37 -42.91 -22.64
N GLY A 274 26.55 -43.74 -23.67
CA GLY A 274 27.01 -45.13 -23.52
C GLY A 274 26.56 -46.04 -24.65
N GLN A 275 27.49 -46.80 -25.22
CA GLN A 275 27.24 -47.67 -26.38
C GLN A 275 27.47 -49.16 -26.12
N SER A 276 27.85 -49.55 -24.89
CA SER A 276 28.03 -50.95 -24.53
C SER A 276 26.72 -51.73 -24.70
N GLN A 277 26.83 -53.03 -24.95
CA GLN A 277 25.67 -53.90 -25.11
C GLN A 277 24.75 -53.86 -23.87
N ALA A 278 25.34 -53.82 -22.68
CA ALA A 278 24.60 -53.71 -21.41
C ALA A 278 23.78 -52.40 -21.34
N ILE A 279 24.36 -51.25 -21.66
CA ILE A 279 23.63 -49.97 -21.65
C ILE A 279 22.52 -49.95 -22.70
N ARG A 280 22.77 -50.49 -23.90
CA ARG A 280 21.73 -50.59 -24.93
C ARG A 280 20.54 -51.44 -24.48
N GLN A 281 20.80 -52.55 -23.78
CA GLN A 281 19.74 -53.40 -23.22
C GLN A 281 18.93 -52.66 -22.16
N VAL A 282 19.57 -51.96 -21.23
CA VAL A 282 18.88 -51.18 -20.19
C VAL A 282 18.05 -50.05 -20.80
N LYS A 283 18.59 -49.29 -21.77
CA LYS A 283 17.83 -48.27 -22.51
C LYS A 283 16.60 -48.85 -23.18
N SER A 284 16.74 -50.00 -23.86
CA SER A 284 15.60 -50.65 -24.52
C SER A 284 14.54 -51.12 -23.52
N ALA A 285 14.94 -51.67 -22.38
CA ALA A 285 14.01 -52.08 -21.32
C ALA A 285 13.26 -50.88 -20.72
N ALA A 286 14.00 -49.81 -20.39
CA ALA A 286 13.45 -48.57 -19.85
C ALA A 286 12.48 -47.89 -20.84
N GLN A 287 12.79 -47.88 -22.14
CA GLN A 287 11.90 -47.34 -23.17
C GLN A 287 10.62 -48.18 -23.36
N LYS A 288 10.68 -49.50 -23.12
CA LYS A 288 9.48 -50.34 -23.14
C LYS A 288 8.60 -50.07 -21.92
N VAL A 289 9.19 -49.95 -20.74
CA VAL A 289 8.44 -49.73 -19.50
C VAL A 289 7.84 -48.33 -19.41
N SER A 290 8.43 -47.32 -20.08
CA SER A 290 7.90 -45.94 -20.09
C SER A 290 6.46 -45.88 -20.61
N ARG A 291 6.05 -46.80 -21.49
CA ARG A 291 4.69 -46.87 -22.03
C ARG A 291 3.68 -47.53 -21.07
N SER A 292 4.16 -48.12 -19.97
CA SER A 292 3.34 -48.79 -18.95
C SER A 292 2.92 -47.82 -17.83
N LYS A 293 1.87 -48.21 -17.09
CA LYS A 293 1.46 -47.53 -15.86
C LYS A 293 2.13 -48.09 -14.60
N SER A 294 2.84 -49.21 -14.70
CA SER A 294 3.49 -49.91 -13.57
C SER A 294 4.56 -49.06 -12.86
N THR A 295 4.76 -49.33 -11.56
CA THR A 295 5.88 -48.79 -10.78
C THR A 295 7.20 -49.34 -11.30
N VAL A 296 8.21 -48.47 -11.41
CA VAL A 296 9.55 -48.81 -11.93
C VAL A 296 10.57 -48.64 -10.81
N LEU A 297 11.35 -49.69 -10.54
CA LEU A 297 12.47 -49.64 -9.61
C LEU A 297 13.78 -49.64 -10.41
N ILE A 298 14.61 -48.59 -10.23
CA ILE A 298 15.91 -48.46 -10.89
C ILE A 298 17.00 -48.72 -9.87
N LEU A 299 17.78 -49.78 -10.07
CA LEU A 299 18.87 -50.19 -9.20
C LEU A 299 20.23 -49.87 -9.85
N GLY A 300 21.23 -49.60 -9.00
CA GLY A 300 22.60 -49.30 -9.43
C GLY A 300 23.37 -48.56 -8.34
N GLU A 301 24.69 -48.62 -8.40
CA GLU A 301 25.58 -47.93 -7.47
C GLU A 301 25.42 -46.40 -7.54
N SER A 302 25.91 -45.69 -6.53
CA SER A 302 25.89 -44.22 -6.55
C SER A 302 26.66 -43.68 -7.76
N GLY A 303 26.16 -42.63 -8.41
CA GLY A 303 26.78 -42.03 -9.59
C GLY A 303 26.56 -42.74 -10.93
N THR A 304 25.83 -43.87 -10.99
CA THR A 304 25.60 -44.64 -12.24
C THR A 304 24.55 -44.04 -13.19
N GLY A 305 24.08 -42.80 -12.95
CA GLY A 305 23.11 -42.12 -13.83
C GLY A 305 21.66 -42.58 -13.69
N LYS A 306 21.28 -43.20 -12.56
CA LYS A 306 19.89 -43.65 -12.30
C LYS A 306 18.84 -42.54 -12.50
N GLU A 307 19.18 -41.32 -12.12
CA GLU A 307 18.29 -40.15 -12.28
C GLU A 307 18.03 -39.84 -13.76
N LEU A 308 19.04 -39.95 -14.63
CA LEU A 308 18.89 -39.75 -16.07
C LEU A 308 17.93 -40.78 -16.66
N PHE A 309 18.00 -42.04 -16.21
CA PHE A 309 17.05 -43.07 -16.60
C PHE A 309 15.63 -42.78 -16.09
N ALA A 310 15.47 -42.31 -14.85
CA ALA A 310 14.15 -41.95 -14.30
C ALA A 310 13.49 -40.83 -15.11
N ARG A 311 14.25 -39.76 -15.41
CA ARG A 311 13.80 -38.64 -16.24
C ARG A 311 13.46 -39.07 -17.67
N ALA A 312 14.30 -39.89 -18.30
CA ALA A 312 14.06 -40.42 -19.64
C ALA A 312 12.83 -41.33 -19.72
N VAL A 313 12.58 -42.15 -18.68
CA VAL A 313 11.36 -42.97 -18.58
C VAL A 313 10.12 -42.08 -18.46
N HIS A 314 10.15 -41.04 -17.64
CA HIS A 314 9.04 -40.09 -17.49
C HIS A 314 8.73 -39.35 -18.80
N ASN A 315 9.77 -38.80 -19.44
CA ASN A 315 9.64 -38.05 -20.70
C ASN A 315 9.14 -38.92 -21.85
N ALA A 316 9.51 -40.20 -21.89
CA ALA A 316 9.03 -41.14 -22.90
C ALA A 316 7.69 -41.82 -22.54
N SER A 317 7.00 -41.36 -21.49
CA SER A 317 5.74 -41.94 -21.00
C SER A 317 4.52 -41.11 -21.38
N LYS A 318 3.32 -41.64 -21.11
CA LYS A 318 2.06 -40.88 -21.21
C LYS A 318 1.92 -39.77 -20.16
N ARG A 319 2.87 -39.67 -19.23
CA ARG A 319 2.90 -38.68 -18.14
C ARG A 319 3.87 -37.53 -18.44
N SER A 320 4.46 -37.47 -19.64
CA SER A 320 5.45 -36.45 -20.03
C SER A 320 4.96 -35.00 -19.84
N GLU A 321 3.65 -34.77 -20.02
CA GLU A 321 3.00 -33.47 -19.82
C GLU A 321 2.79 -33.10 -18.34
N ALA A 322 2.97 -34.07 -17.43
CA ALA A 322 2.89 -33.85 -15.99
C ALA A 322 4.29 -33.58 -15.42
N PRO A 323 4.41 -32.82 -14.31
CA PRO A 323 5.71 -32.51 -13.72
C PRO A 323 6.45 -33.76 -13.24
N PHE A 324 7.76 -33.80 -13.47
CA PHE A 324 8.66 -34.80 -12.88
C PHE A 324 9.06 -34.36 -11.47
N ILE A 325 8.53 -35.01 -10.45
CA ILE A 325 8.84 -34.67 -9.05
C ILE A 325 9.94 -35.61 -8.53
N ALA A 326 11.14 -35.07 -8.32
CA ALA A 326 12.23 -35.78 -7.66
C ALA A 326 12.17 -35.57 -6.14
N LEU A 327 11.99 -36.65 -5.39
CA LEU A 327 12.01 -36.62 -3.92
C LEU A 327 13.28 -37.33 -3.41
N ASN A 328 14.06 -36.62 -2.60
CA ASN A 328 15.18 -37.22 -1.88
C ASN A 328 14.66 -37.85 -0.58
N CYS A 329 14.34 -39.14 -0.62
CA CYS A 329 13.80 -39.87 0.52
C CYS A 329 14.75 -39.88 1.74
N ALA A 330 16.07 -39.71 1.54
CA ALA A 330 17.03 -39.70 2.65
C ALA A 330 16.97 -38.40 3.49
N ALA A 331 16.36 -37.34 2.97
CA ALA A 331 16.21 -36.05 3.65
C ALA A 331 14.85 -35.91 4.37
N ILE A 332 13.96 -36.88 4.21
CA ILE A 332 12.60 -36.88 4.77
C ILE A 332 12.57 -37.92 5.91
N PRO A 333 12.07 -37.59 7.11
CA PRO A 333 11.92 -38.57 8.18
C PRO A 333 11.06 -39.76 7.73
N ASP A 334 11.52 -40.99 7.98
CA ASP A 334 10.88 -42.24 7.51
C ASP A 334 9.38 -42.30 7.82
N SER A 335 9.00 -41.87 9.03
CA SER A 335 7.60 -41.84 9.46
C SER A 335 6.70 -40.94 8.61
N LEU A 336 7.26 -39.87 8.04
CA LEU A 336 6.55 -38.90 7.20
C LEU A 336 6.49 -39.37 5.75
N LEU A 337 7.56 -40.04 5.29
CA LEU A 337 7.65 -40.61 3.96
C LEU A 337 6.62 -41.73 3.76
N GLU A 338 6.46 -42.58 4.77
CA GLU A 338 5.52 -43.71 4.73
C GLU A 338 4.06 -43.24 4.73
N SER A 339 3.71 -42.28 5.58
CA SER A 339 2.33 -41.81 5.72
C SER A 339 1.78 -41.06 4.50
N GLU A 340 2.66 -40.40 3.73
CA GLU A 340 2.27 -39.56 2.58
C GLU A 340 2.37 -40.30 1.24
N LEU A 341 3.37 -41.18 1.05
CA LEU A 341 3.57 -41.87 -0.23
C LEU A 341 2.80 -43.20 -0.34
N PHE A 342 2.56 -43.88 0.78
CA PHE A 342 1.92 -45.20 0.78
C PHE A 342 0.57 -45.22 1.50
N GLY A 343 0.19 -44.11 2.14
CA GLY A 343 -0.98 -44.01 3.01
C GLY A 343 -0.75 -44.70 4.35
N TYR A 344 -1.71 -44.55 5.26
CA TYR A 344 -1.66 -45.18 6.58
C TYR A 344 -2.92 -46.02 6.85
N GLU A 345 -2.75 -47.19 7.46
CA GLU A 345 -3.80 -47.87 8.23
C GLU A 345 -3.54 -47.63 9.73
N GLU A 346 -4.60 -47.45 10.52
CA GLU A 346 -4.49 -47.26 11.97
C GLU A 346 -3.72 -48.43 12.61
N GLY A 347 -2.58 -48.14 13.24
CA GLY A 347 -1.79 -49.12 14.00
C GLY A 347 -0.50 -49.62 13.34
N ALA A 348 -0.10 -49.11 12.18
CA ALA A 348 1.11 -49.55 11.46
C ALA A 348 2.44 -49.31 12.23
N PHE A 349 2.47 -48.39 13.20
CA PHE A 349 3.62 -48.16 14.09
C PHE A 349 3.18 -47.92 15.54
N THR A 350 4.07 -48.21 16.49
CA THR A 350 3.87 -48.10 17.95
C THR A 350 3.71 -46.66 18.49
N GLY A 351 3.62 -45.67 17.59
CA GLY A 351 3.32 -44.26 17.87
C GLY A 351 2.00 -43.74 17.26
N ALA A 352 1.25 -44.57 16.52
CA ALA A 352 0.02 -44.17 15.83
C ALA A 352 -1.21 -44.13 16.76
N LYS A 353 -1.18 -43.28 17.80
CA LYS A 353 -2.39 -42.90 18.56
C LYS A 353 -2.82 -41.48 18.18
N ARG A 354 -4.13 -41.28 18.02
CA ARG A 354 -4.75 -39.94 18.02
C ARG A 354 -4.39 -39.25 19.34
N GLY A 355 -3.44 -38.33 19.29
CA GLY A 355 -2.78 -37.75 20.46
C GLY A 355 -1.38 -38.35 20.60
N GLY A 356 -0.39 -37.65 20.03
CA GLY A 356 1.02 -37.96 20.27
C GLY A 356 1.33 -38.02 21.76
N LYS A 357 2.33 -38.84 22.14
CA LYS A 357 2.77 -38.98 23.53
C LYS A 357 3.29 -37.64 24.10
N PRO A 358 3.14 -37.43 25.42
CA PRO A 358 3.39 -36.14 26.09
C PRO A 358 4.83 -35.65 25.99
#